data_AF-A0A0A2VMZ0-F1
#
_entry.id   AF-A0A0A2VMZ0-F1
#
_cell.length_a   1.000
_cell.length_b   1.000
_cell.length_c   1.000
_cell.angle_alpha   90.00
_cell.angle_beta   90.00
_cell.angle_gamma   90.00
#
_symmetry.space_group_name_H-M   'P 1'
#
loop_
_entity.id
_entity.type
_entity.pdbx_description
1 polymer ?
#
loop_
_entity_poly.entity_id
_entity_poly.type
_entity_poly.pdbx_seq_one_letter_code
_entity_poly.pdbx_strand_id
1 'polypeptide(L)'
;MDLFDLGLQNQHATQQRRAARQAAAGRDGDDGASAAAAAAAATACSLTLPERPYEEQPESHVNMDEAMEAGSSRPPEDLIQGLAPLRDTPALVMGVASDILFPAWQQREVAESLRLAGNRNVTHVELSEEMSLFGHDTFLLDLKHIGGNLKNFLR
;
A
#
# COMPACT_ATOMS: atom_id res chain seq x y z
N MET A 1 -0.19 -1.40 -4.16
CA MET A 1 -0.12 -1.77 -2.74
C MET A 1 -1.12 -0.87 -2.08
N ASP A 2 -2.23 -1.44 -1.64
CA ASP A 2 -3.36 -0.67 -1.10
C ASP A 2 -3.06 -0.28 0.36
N LEU A 3 -3.72 0.75 0.90
CA LEU A 3 -3.61 1.13 2.31
C LEU A 3 -3.95 -0.05 3.23
N PHE A 4 -4.84 -0.94 2.79
CA PHE A 4 -5.20 -2.17 3.50
C PHE A 4 -4.02 -3.15 3.67
N ASP A 5 -3.00 -3.11 2.81
CA ASP A 5 -1.81 -3.97 2.94
C ASP A 5 -0.87 -3.49 4.07
N LEU A 6 -1.04 -2.25 4.54
CA LEU A 6 -0.15 -1.62 5.52
C LEU A 6 -0.55 -1.91 6.98
N GLY A 7 -1.65 -2.61 7.23
CA GLY A 7 -2.02 -3.07 8.57
C GLY A 7 -1.00 -4.06 9.16
N LEU A 8 -0.83 -4.07 10.48
CA LEU A 8 0.14 -4.93 11.17
C LEU A 8 -0.08 -6.41 10.84
N GLN A 9 -1.33 -6.86 10.85
CA GLN A 9 -1.69 -8.25 10.53
C GLN A 9 -1.26 -8.64 9.11
N ASN A 10 -1.56 -7.80 8.12
CA ASN A 10 -1.23 -8.05 6.71
C ASN A 10 0.28 -8.02 6.46
N GLN A 11 1.00 -7.11 7.13
CA GLN A 11 2.46 -7.10 7.11
C GLN A 11 3.05 -8.40 7.69
N HIS A 12 2.57 -8.86 8.86
CA HIS A 12 3.02 -10.10 9.47
C HIS A 12 2.73 -11.32 8.58
N ALA A 13 1.52 -11.45 8.04
CA ALA A 13 1.16 -12.53 7.13
C ALA A 13 2.04 -12.53 5.88
N THR A 14 2.36 -11.35 5.35
CA THR A 14 3.25 -11.19 4.19
C THR A 14 4.69 -11.56 4.53
N GLN A 15 5.21 -11.15 5.69
CA GLN A 15 6.55 -11.54 6.15
C GLN A 15 6.67 -13.06 6.36
N GLN A 16 5.67 -13.69 6.97
CA GLN A 16 5.63 -15.15 7.15
C GLN A 16 5.64 -15.89 5.81
N ARG A 17 4.80 -15.45 4.84
CA ARG A 17 4.79 -16.01 3.48
C ARG A 17 6.16 -15.86 2.81
N ARG A 18 6.80 -14.70 2.92
CA ARG A 18 8.15 -14.46 2.37
C ARG A 18 9.20 -15.37 3.01
N ALA A 19 9.21 -15.48 4.35
CA ALA A 19 10.15 -16.34 5.07
C ALA A 19 9.98 -17.82 4.70
N ALA A 20 8.75 -18.31 4.61
CA ALA A 20 8.46 -19.69 4.20
C ALA A 20 8.94 -19.98 2.77
N ARG A 21 8.72 -19.04 1.84
CA ARG A 21 9.18 -19.16 0.44
C ARG A 21 10.70 -19.11 0.33
N GLN A 22 11.36 -18.23 1.08
CA GLN A 22 12.83 -18.17 1.13
C GLN A 22 13.42 -19.48 1.70
N ALA A 23 12.83 -20.03 2.76
CA ALA A 23 13.25 -21.30 3.35
C ALA A 23 13.06 -22.49 2.39
N ALA A 24 12.00 -22.48 1.58
CA ALA A 24 11.80 -23.49 0.54
C ALA A 24 12.84 -23.36 -0.58
N ALA A 25 13.09 -22.14 -1.06
CA ALA A 25 14.07 -21.89 -2.13
C ALA A 25 15.52 -22.20 -1.71
N GLY A 26 15.87 -22.05 -0.43
CA GLY A 26 17.20 -22.40 0.08
C GLY A 26 17.45 -23.90 0.27
N ARG A 27 16.43 -24.75 0.14
CA ARG A 27 16.53 -26.22 0.29
C ARG A 27 16.75 -26.97 -1.03
N ASP A 28 16.55 -26.33 -2.17
CA ASP A 28 16.72 -26.93 -3.50
C ASP A 28 18.19 -26.89 -4.01
N GLY A 29 19.14 -26.55 -3.12
CA GLY A 29 20.57 -26.39 -3.44
C GLY A 29 21.46 -27.61 -3.20
N ASP A 30 20.95 -28.73 -2.70
CA ASP A 30 21.75 -29.93 -2.40
C ASP A 30 20.88 -31.20 -2.53
N ASP A 31 21.31 -32.13 -3.40
CA ASP A 31 20.85 -33.52 -3.58
C ASP A 31 19.48 -33.84 -4.25
N GLY A 32 19.54 -34.49 -5.42
CA GLY A 32 18.55 -35.53 -5.80
C GLY A 32 17.74 -35.32 -7.10
N ALA A 33 18.35 -35.61 -8.25
CA ALA A 33 17.71 -35.64 -9.56
C ALA A 33 16.69 -36.79 -9.72
N SER A 34 15.43 -36.60 -9.36
CA SER A 34 14.28 -37.21 -10.09
C SER A 34 12.89 -36.83 -9.55
N ALA A 35 12.75 -36.37 -8.30
CA ALA A 35 11.50 -35.79 -7.79
C ALA A 35 11.47 -34.25 -7.86
N ALA A 36 12.63 -33.62 -8.06
CA ALA A 36 12.82 -32.17 -8.10
C ALA A 36 12.24 -31.48 -9.34
N ALA A 37 11.94 -32.20 -10.43
CA ALA A 37 11.52 -31.56 -11.69
C ALA A 37 10.12 -30.92 -11.64
N ALA A 38 9.17 -31.53 -10.91
CA ALA A 38 7.81 -31.00 -10.78
C ALA A 38 7.72 -29.85 -9.77
N ALA A 39 8.57 -29.85 -8.74
CA ALA A 39 8.66 -28.76 -7.77
C ALA A 39 9.49 -27.58 -8.32
N ALA A 40 10.59 -27.86 -9.03
CA ALA A 40 11.44 -26.84 -9.65
C ALA A 40 10.72 -26.03 -10.75
N ALA A 41 9.71 -26.61 -11.42
CA ALA A 41 8.86 -25.87 -12.36
C ALA A 41 8.03 -24.77 -11.67
N ALA A 42 7.71 -24.93 -10.38
CA ALA A 42 7.04 -23.90 -9.57
C ALA A 42 8.04 -22.93 -8.89
N THR A 43 9.31 -23.31 -8.79
CA THR A 43 10.39 -22.52 -8.17
C THR A 43 11.29 -21.80 -9.18
N ALA A 44 11.10 -22.00 -10.49
CA ALA A 44 11.78 -21.22 -11.49
C ALA A 44 11.18 -19.81 -11.52
N CYS A 45 11.99 -18.79 -11.24
CA CYS A 45 11.81 -17.46 -11.82
C CYS A 45 12.00 -17.57 -13.35
N SER A 46 11.19 -18.38 -14.00
CA SER A 46 11.19 -18.53 -15.44
C SER A 46 10.37 -17.37 -15.98
N LEU A 47 10.99 -16.53 -16.80
CA LEU A 47 10.30 -15.59 -17.68
C LEU A 47 9.46 -16.30 -18.76
N THR A 48 9.12 -17.58 -18.55
CA THR A 48 8.27 -18.37 -19.41
C THR A 48 6.85 -18.36 -18.86
N LEU A 49 5.89 -18.19 -19.75
CA LEU A 49 4.47 -18.26 -19.42
C LEU A 49 4.15 -19.65 -18.81
N PRO A 50 3.30 -19.73 -17.78
CA PRO A 50 2.79 -21.00 -17.29
C PRO A 50 2.14 -21.81 -18.42
N GLU A 51 2.31 -23.14 -18.39
CA GLU A 51 1.72 -24.03 -19.40
C GLU A 51 0.18 -23.96 -19.42
N ARG A 52 -0.41 -23.62 -18.28
CA ARG A 52 -1.86 -23.42 -18.14
C ARG A 52 -2.18 -21.93 -18.23
N PRO A 53 -3.13 -21.52 -19.09
CA PRO A 53 -3.66 -20.17 -19.08
C PRO A 53 -4.15 -19.78 -17.68
N TYR A 54 -4.06 -18.49 -17.37
CA TYR A 54 -4.64 -17.96 -16.14
C TYR A 54 -6.17 -18.13 -16.17
N GLU A 55 -6.71 -18.70 -15.10
CA GLU A 55 -8.16 -18.76 -14.85
C GLU A 55 -8.51 -17.68 -13.82
N GLU A 56 -9.56 -16.91 -14.10
CA GLU A 56 -10.03 -15.87 -13.19
C GLU A 56 -10.31 -16.46 -11.82
N GLN A 57 -9.60 -15.95 -10.82
CA GLN A 57 -9.90 -16.27 -9.44
C GLN A 57 -11.25 -15.63 -9.09
N PRO A 58 -12.11 -16.33 -8.33
CA PRO A 58 -13.34 -15.72 -7.84
C PRO A 58 -12.98 -14.43 -7.12
N GLU A 59 -13.73 -13.36 -7.41
CA GLU A 59 -13.54 -12.09 -6.70
C GLU A 59 -13.61 -12.38 -5.20
N SER A 60 -12.55 -12.04 -4.47
CA SER A 60 -12.68 -11.90 -3.03
C SER A 60 -13.68 -10.77 -2.84
N HIS A 61 -14.90 -11.11 -2.41
CA HIS A 61 -15.92 -10.13 -2.07
C HIS A 61 -15.36 -9.21 -0.97
N VAL A 62 -14.74 -8.11 -1.39
CA VAL A 62 -14.56 -6.95 -0.53
C VAL A 62 -15.93 -6.31 -0.54
N ASN A 63 -16.66 -6.36 0.58
CA ASN A 63 -17.95 -5.68 0.68
C ASN A 63 -17.72 -4.19 0.46
N MET A 64 -17.89 -3.72 -0.77
CA MET A 64 -17.89 -2.30 -1.10
C MET A 64 -19.12 -1.59 -0.49
N ASP A 65 -20.12 -2.35 -0.05
CA ASP A 65 -21.24 -1.87 0.76
C ASP A 65 -20.83 -1.51 2.20
N GLU A 66 -19.61 -1.82 2.64
CA GLU A 66 -19.03 -1.23 3.86
C GLU A 66 -18.39 0.14 3.59
N ALA A 67 -18.74 0.80 2.48
CA ALA A 67 -18.60 2.24 2.39
C ALA A 67 -19.70 2.93 3.22
N MET A 68 -19.26 3.52 4.34
CA MET A 68 -19.98 4.44 5.23
C MET A 68 -20.93 3.81 6.26
N GLU A 69 -20.35 3.17 7.28
CA GLU A 69 -20.64 3.73 8.60
C GLU A 69 -19.85 5.04 8.72
N ALA A 70 -20.56 6.17 8.72
CA ALA A 70 -20.05 7.44 9.21
C ALA A 70 -19.84 7.33 10.73
N GLY A 71 -18.90 6.47 11.13
CA GLY A 71 -18.99 5.75 12.39
C GLY A 71 -17.69 5.57 13.15
N SER A 72 -16.61 6.27 12.78
CA SER A 72 -15.68 6.87 13.74
C SER A 72 -14.75 7.80 12.96
N SER A 73 -14.47 9.00 13.45
CA SER A 73 -13.47 9.89 12.83
C SER A 73 -12.03 9.38 13.01
N ARG A 74 -11.84 8.11 13.36
CA ARG A 74 -10.55 7.56 13.78
C ARG A 74 -10.16 6.43 12.83
N PRO A 75 -8.90 6.41 12.35
CA PRO A 75 -8.41 5.31 11.55
C PRO A 75 -8.41 3.96 12.30
N PRO A 76 -8.48 2.83 11.58
CA PRO A 76 -8.38 1.49 12.16
C PRO A 76 -7.11 1.29 13.00
N GLU A 77 -7.23 0.66 14.17
CA GLU A 77 -6.10 0.46 15.08
C GLU A 77 -5.00 -0.43 14.49
N ASP A 78 -5.37 -1.41 13.66
CA ASP A 78 -4.39 -2.26 12.95
C ASP A 78 -3.51 -1.45 11.98
N LEU A 79 -4.10 -0.44 11.32
CA LEU A 79 -3.36 0.47 10.44
C LEU A 79 -2.43 1.38 11.25
N ILE A 80 -2.92 1.95 12.38
CA ILE A 80 -2.11 2.77 13.28
C ILE A 80 -0.86 1.99 13.75
N GLN A 81 -1.03 0.74 14.18
CA GLN A 81 0.09 -0.11 14.61
C GLN A 81 1.00 -0.50 13.44
N GLY A 82 0.43 -0.78 12.26
CA GLY A 82 1.20 -1.08 11.06
C GLY A 82 2.09 0.07 10.59
N LEU A 83 1.69 1.32 10.86
CA LEU A 83 2.46 2.53 10.54
C LEU A 83 3.40 3.00 11.65
N ALA A 84 3.43 2.34 12.82
CA ALA A 84 4.34 2.65 13.92
C ALA A 84 5.84 2.71 13.53
N PRO A 85 6.36 1.90 12.58
CA PRO A 85 7.75 2.04 12.12
C PRO A 85 8.09 3.41 11.51
N LEU A 86 7.10 4.17 11.04
CA LEU A 86 7.27 5.51 10.45
C LEU A 86 7.21 6.64 11.48
N ARG A 87 7.16 6.33 12.79
CA ARG A 87 7.04 7.33 13.87
C ARG A 87 8.05 8.47 13.78
N ASP A 88 9.29 8.14 13.48
CA ASP A 88 10.41 9.09 13.47
C ASP A 88 10.78 9.56 12.05
N THR A 89 9.90 9.30 11.06
CA THR A 89 10.09 9.67 9.65
C THR A 89 9.20 10.86 9.29
N PRO A 90 9.73 12.05 8.95
CA PRO A 90 8.92 13.15 8.45
C PRO A 90 8.05 12.72 7.28
N ALA A 91 6.77 13.08 7.30
CA ALA A 91 5.81 12.68 6.28
C ALA A 91 5.01 13.88 5.77
N LEU A 92 4.92 14.01 4.45
CA LEU A 92 4.02 14.92 3.77
C LEU A 92 2.93 14.10 3.08
N VAL A 93 1.68 14.31 3.47
CA VAL A 93 0.51 13.72 2.84
C VAL A 93 -0.23 14.82 2.08
N MET A 94 -0.37 14.66 0.77
CA MET A 94 -1.08 15.62 -0.09
C MET A 94 -2.24 14.93 -0.80
N GLY A 95 -3.44 15.46 -0.62
CA GLY A 95 -4.65 15.02 -1.31
C GLY A 95 -5.24 16.09 -2.21
N VAL A 96 -6.12 15.69 -3.13
CA VAL A 96 -6.89 16.59 -3.99
C VAL A 96 -8.36 16.20 -3.86
N ALA A 97 -9.22 17.19 -3.61
CA ALA A 97 -10.64 16.95 -3.41
C ALA A 97 -11.32 16.31 -4.63
N SER A 98 -10.84 16.61 -5.83
CA SER A 98 -11.34 16.07 -7.10
C SER A 98 -10.78 14.69 -7.48
N ASP A 99 -9.90 14.08 -6.68
CA ASP A 99 -9.35 12.75 -6.96
C ASP A 99 -10.40 11.65 -6.69
N ILE A 100 -10.82 10.98 -7.76
CA ILE A 100 -11.78 9.87 -7.71
C ILE A 100 -11.11 8.49 -7.54
N LEU A 101 -9.81 8.39 -7.78
CA LEU A 101 -9.06 7.14 -7.66
C LEU A 101 -8.56 6.94 -6.23
N PHE A 102 -8.14 8.02 -5.58
CA PHE A 102 -7.73 8.05 -4.18
C PHE A 102 -8.42 9.21 -3.45
N PRO A 103 -9.68 9.01 -3.02
CA PRO A 103 -10.48 10.06 -2.41
C PRO A 103 -9.79 10.76 -1.24
N ALA A 104 -9.99 12.08 -1.12
CA ALA A 104 -9.34 12.90 -0.09
C ALA A 104 -9.52 12.39 1.35
N TRP A 105 -10.63 11.71 1.65
CA TRP A 105 -10.84 11.12 2.98
C TRP A 105 -9.82 10.03 3.32
N GLN A 106 -9.36 9.23 2.34
CA GLN A 106 -8.30 8.22 2.56
C GLN A 106 -6.97 8.88 2.89
N GLN A 107 -6.66 10.02 2.26
CA GLN A 107 -5.45 10.78 2.55
C GLN A 107 -5.48 11.38 3.97
N ARG A 108 -6.66 11.84 4.42
CA ARG A 108 -6.87 12.25 5.82
C ARG A 108 -6.66 11.08 6.78
N GLU A 109 -7.22 9.91 6.47
CA GLU A 109 -7.04 8.68 7.27
C GLU A 109 -5.56 8.29 7.40
N VAL A 110 -4.78 8.37 6.32
CA VAL A 110 -3.32 8.12 6.34
C VAL A 110 -2.62 9.12 7.26
N ALA A 111 -2.90 10.42 7.10
CA ALA A 111 -2.27 11.46 7.91
C ALA A 111 -2.60 11.31 9.40
N GLU A 112 -3.84 10.97 9.73
CA GLU A 112 -4.28 10.70 11.10
C GLU A 112 -3.66 9.43 11.66
N SER A 113 -3.56 8.37 10.86
CA SER A 113 -2.95 7.11 11.27
C SER A 113 -1.48 7.30 11.66
N LEU A 114 -0.72 8.05 10.83
CA LEU A 114 0.67 8.39 11.12
C LEU A 114 0.80 9.19 12.44
N ARG A 115 -0.07 10.18 12.65
CA ARG A 115 -0.07 10.98 13.89
C ARG A 115 -0.37 10.12 15.11
N LEU A 116 -1.39 9.25 15.03
CA LEU A 116 -1.77 8.34 16.11
C LEU A 116 -0.72 7.26 16.36
N ALA A 117 0.04 6.87 15.33
CA ALA A 117 1.20 5.99 15.44
C ALA A 117 2.40 6.66 16.16
N GLY A 118 2.26 7.94 16.52
CA GLY A 118 3.22 8.72 17.29
C GLY A 118 4.09 9.64 16.44
N ASN A 119 3.84 9.75 15.13
CA ASN A 119 4.60 10.64 14.26
C ASN A 119 4.24 12.11 14.51
N ARG A 120 5.20 12.89 14.98
CA ARG A 120 5.03 14.32 15.29
C ARG A 120 5.31 15.24 14.11
N ASN A 121 5.84 14.70 13.01
CA ASN A 121 6.33 15.43 11.85
C ASN A 121 5.46 15.13 10.60
N VAL A 122 4.13 15.16 10.77
CA VAL A 122 3.16 14.90 9.70
C VAL A 122 2.53 16.20 9.21
N THR A 123 2.88 16.58 7.98
CA THR A 123 2.25 17.70 7.26
C THR A 123 1.16 17.14 6.36
N HIS A 124 -0.07 17.65 6.49
CA HIS A 124 -1.20 17.27 5.63
C HIS A 124 -1.69 18.50 4.86
N VAL A 125 -1.80 18.40 3.54
CA VAL A 125 -2.31 19.46 2.66
C VAL A 125 -3.37 18.86 1.76
N GLU A 126 -4.50 19.55 1.62
CA GLU A 126 -5.56 19.15 0.72
C GLU A 126 -5.84 20.29 -0.27
N LEU A 127 -5.73 19.99 -1.56
CA LEU A 127 -6.06 20.94 -2.62
C LEU A 127 -7.56 20.87 -2.90
N SER A 128 -8.24 22.00 -2.81
CA SER A 128 -9.65 22.10 -3.18
C SER A 128 -9.84 21.92 -4.69
N GLU A 129 -11.06 21.59 -5.12
CA GLU A 129 -11.38 21.47 -6.55
C GLU A 129 -11.08 22.75 -7.34
N GLU A 130 -11.26 23.92 -6.72
CA GLU A 130 -10.89 25.22 -7.32
C GLU A 130 -9.39 25.39 -7.54
N MET A 131 -8.55 24.73 -6.73
CA MET A 131 -7.09 24.77 -6.88
C MET A 131 -6.62 23.78 -7.93
N SER A 132 -7.28 22.62 -8.04
CA SER A 132 -6.97 21.63 -9.06
C SER A 132 -8.16 20.79 -9.51
N LEU A 133 -8.43 20.86 -10.81
CA LEU A 133 -9.50 20.12 -11.51
C LEU A 133 -9.00 18.84 -12.18
N PHE A 134 -7.71 18.51 -12.03
CA PHE A 134 -7.09 17.37 -12.71
C PHE A 134 -7.27 16.05 -11.93
N GLY A 135 -7.92 16.09 -10.76
CA GLY A 135 -8.12 14.92 -9.91
C GLY A 135 -6.80 14.26 -9.57
N HIS A 136 -6.71 12.95 -9.83
CA HIS A 136 -5.50 12.17 -9.63
C HIS A 136 -4.27 12.77 -10.32
N ASP A 137 -4.39 13.25 -11.55
CA ASP A 137 -3.25 13.70 -12.35
C ASP A 137 -2.66 15.05 -11.89
N THR A 138 -3.25 15.67 -10.87
CA THR A 138 -2.78 16.92 -10.26
C THR A 138 -1.30 16.88 -9.87
N PHE A 139 -0.78 15.75 -9.38
CA PHE A 139 0.64 15.65 -8.99
C PHE A 139 1.61 15.79 -10.17
N LEU A 140 1.16 15.52 -11.40
CA LEU A 140 1.94 15.68 -12.62
C LEU A 140 1.78 17.07 -13.24
N LEU A 141 0.59 17.66 -13.11
CA LEU A 141 0.21 18.87 -13.86
C LEU A 141 0.36 20.15 -13.03
N ASP A 142 0.04 20.12 -11.74
CA ASP A 142 0.05 21.30 -10.86
C ASP A 142 1.39 21.48 -10.14
N LEU A 143 2.42 21.83 -10.91
CA LEU A 143 3.77 22.06 -10.39
C LEU A 143 3.82 23.18 -9.35
N LYS A 144 2.88 24.13 -9.39
CA LYS A 144 2.88 25.28 -8.47
C LYS A 144 2.43 24.84 -7.08
N HIS A 145 1.26 24.24 -6.95
CA HIS A 145 0.71 23.88 -5.65
C HIS A 145 1.39 22.62 -5.09
N ILE A 146 1.65 21.60 -5.93
CA ILE A 146 2.35 20.38 -5.49
C ILE A 146 3.83 20.65 -5.27
N GLY A 147 4.51 21.21 -6.27
CA GLY A 147 5.95 21.49 -6.19
C GLY A 147 6.29 22.53 -5.11
N GLY A 148 5.42 23.51 -4.87
CA GLY A 148 5.59 24.49 -3.80
C GLY A 148 5.56 23.86 -2.41
N ASN A 149 4.56 23.02 -2.13
CA ASN A 149 4.46 22.29 -0.86
C ASN A 149 5.61 21.28 -0.68
N LEU A 150 5.97 20.56 -1.75
CA LEU A 150 7.09 19.61 -1.72
C LEU A 150 8.42 20.33 -1.42
N LYS A 151 8.68 21.46 -2.07
CA LYS A 151 9.87 22.28 -1.82
C LYS A 151 9.94 22.78 -0.39
N ASN A 152 8.81 23.16 0.21
CA ASN A 152 8.79 23.61 1.60
C ASN A 152 9.05 22.46 2.58
N PHE A 153 8.61 21.24 2.25
CA PHE A 153 8.81 20.06 3.08
C PHE A 153 10.24 19.51 3.04
N LEU A 154 10.91 19.55 1.88
CA LEU A 154 12.27 19.02 1.71
C LEU A 154 13.40 19.97 2.14
N ARG A 155 13.06 21.13 2.69
CA ARG A 155 14.01 22.18 3.06
C ARG A 155 14.52 22.06 4.49
#